data_AF-A0A8T3W2T2-F1
#
_entry.id   AF-A0A8T3W2T2-F1
#
_cell.length_a   1.000
_cell.length_b   1.000
_cell.length_c   1.000
_cell.angle_alpha   90.00
_cell.angle_beta   90.00
_cell.angle_gamma   90.00
#
_symmetry.space_group_name_H-M   'P 1'
#
loop_
_entity.id
_entity.type
_entity.pdbx_description
1 polymer ?
#
loop_
_entity_poly.entity_id
_entity_poly.type
_entity_poly.pdbx_seq_one_letter_code
_entity_poly.pdbx_strand_id
1 'polypeptide(L)'
;MIDHTIQQVEDQRKEFVKRKYQLHVHTNLGGRLLSYYIVPQDYYSPLPDFIIRATNNSTKNYVIGVSDSVPQELRPFFALAEYVEFVEMRLRQRGRVMAAEEEIMKVIPTYLRSAYIERKIRLYEKELELDRKDPDVYLLGEEGREEFSDTINFLRRRLGPEICWE
;
A
#
# COMPACT_ATOMS: atom_id res chain seq x y z
N MET A 1 -12.27 -0.45 7.53
CA MET A 1 -10.88 -0.02 7.83
C MET A 1 -10.77 0.72 9.17
N ILE A 2 -9.61 0.61 9.83
CA ILE A 2 -9.43 0.96 11.26
C ILE A 2 -8.49 2.17 11.43
N ASP A 3 -8.94 3.18 12.19
CA ASP A 3 -8.10 4.28 12.71
C ASP A 3 -7.43 3.81 14.00
N HIS A 4 -6.10 3.84 14.04
CA HIS A 4 -5.35 3.33 15.18
C HIS A 4 -5.17 4.43 16.23
N THR A 5 -5.15 4.06 17.51
CA THR A 5 -4.67 4.94 18.58
C THR A 5 -3.18 5.19 18.43
N ILE A 6 -2.69 6.31 18.97
CA ILE A 6 -1.25 6.61 19.01
C ILE A 6 -0.46 5.45 19.63
N GLN A 7 -0.99 4.85 20.71
CA GLN A 7 -0.36 3.72 21.39
C GLN A 7 -0.23 2.50 20.47
N GLN A 8 -1.26 2.16 19.70
CA GLN A 8 -1.21 1.05 18.74
C GLN A 8 -0.17 1.29 17.63
N VAL A 9 -0.05 2.53 17.14
CA VAL A 9 0.99 2.88 16.15
C VAL A 9 2.39 2.68 16.76
N GLU A 10 2.60 3.13 17.99
CA GLU A 10 3.89 2.98 18.68
C GLU A 10 4.20 1.52 19.06
N ASP A 11 3.20 0.72 19.42
CA ASP A 11 3.39 -0.70 19.72
C ASP A 11 3.77 -1.49 18.46
N GLN A 12 3.14 -1.18 17.32
CA GLN A 12 3.55 -1.74 16.03
C GLN A 12 5.00 -1.35 15.69
N ARG A 13 5.39 -0.10 15.93
CA ARG A 13 6.76 0.39 15.72
C ARG A 13 7.75 -0.38 16.58
N LYS A 14 7.45 -0.53 17.88
CA LYS A 14 8.30 -1.26 18.84
C LYS A 14 8.45 -2.73 18.45
N GLU A 15 7.38 -3.37 17.98
CA GLU A 15 7.42 -4.76 17.56
C GLU A 15 8.34 -4.93 16.33
N PHE A 16 8.25 -4.05 15.33
CA PHE A 16 9.14 -4.08 14.18
C PHE A 16 10.62 -3.87 14.57
N VAL A 17 10.89 -2.94 15.49
CA VAL A 17 12.24 -2.72 16.04
C VAL A 17 12.74 -3.95 16.80
N LYS A 18 11.90 -4.55 17.66
CA LYS A 18 12.22 -5.76 18.43
C LYS A 18 12.54 -6.94 17.52
N ARG A 19 11.82 -7.08 16.40
CA ARG A 19 12.06 -8.10 15.36
C ARG A 19 13.24 -7.77 14.45
N LYS A 20 13.91 -6.63 14.64
CA LYS A 20 15.06 -6.16 13.85
C LYS A 20 14.73 -6.01 12.37
N TYR A 21 13.49 -5.65 12.05
CA TYR A 21 13.11 -5.35 10.68
C TYR A 21 13.86 -4.11 10.19
N GLN A 22 14.36 -4.17 8.95
CA GLN A 22 15.17 -3.10 8.40
C GLN A 22 14.30 -1.87 8.14
N LEU A 23 14.61 -0.76 8.81
CA LEU A 23 14.02 0.55 8.52
C LEU A 23 14.69 1.14 7.28
N HIS A 24 13.89 1.48 6.29
CA HIS A 24 14.32 2.24 5.10
C HIS A 24 13.73 3.64 5.17
N VAL A 25 14.61 4.64 5.07
CA VAL A 25 14.23 6.05 4.99
C VAL A 25 14.57 6.53 3.58
N HIS A 26 13.56 6.91 2.81
CA HIS A 26 13.73 7.52 1.49
C HIS A 26 13.63 9.02 1.62
N THR A 27 14.72 9.72 1.33
CA THR A 27 14.83 11.16 1.61
C THR A 27 14.11 12.07 0.62
N ASN A 28 13.61 11.57 -0.51
CA ASN A 28 12.66 12.30 -1.36
C ASN A 28 12.03 11.39 -2.42
N LEU A 29 10.76 11.02 -2.28
CA LEU A 29 10.00 10.35 -3.32
C LEU A 29 8.77 11.19 -3.66
N GLY A 30 8.73 11.76 -4.87
CA GLY A 30 7.63 12.65 -5.27
C GLY A 30 7.45 13.88 -4.38
N GLY A 31 8.53 14.42 -3.82
CA GLY A 31 8.48 15.56 -2.88
C GLY A 31 8.22 15.19 -1.42
N ARG A 32 8.08 13.90 -1.10
CA ARG A 32 7.69 13.41 0.23
C ARG A 32 8.84 12.67 0.91
N LEU A 33 8.95 12.87 2.23
CA LEU A 33 9.84 12.11 3.10
C LEU A 33 9.07 10.89 3.62
N LEU A 34 9.52 9.70 3.24
CA LEU A 34 8.85 8.45 3.57
C LEU A 34 9.77 7.52 4.34
N SER A 35 9.23 6.89 5.38
CA SER A 35 9.91 5.81 6.10
C SER A 35 9.04 4.57 6.12
N TYR A 36 9.63 3.40 5.89
CA TYR A 36 8.93 2.12 5.97
C TYR A 36 9.88 1.00 6.41
N TYR A 37 9.31 -0.08 6.94
CA TYR A 37 10.04 -1.28 7.33
C TYR A 37 9.95 -2.35 6.23
N ILE A 38 11.00 -3.16 6.08
CA ILE A 38 10.92 -4.40 5.31
C ILE A 38 10.46 -5.52 6.24
N VAL A 39 9.34 -6.16 5.89
CA VAL A 39 8.72 -7.22 6.68
C VAL A 39 8.86 -8.54 5.93
N PRO A 40 9.32 -9.63 6.58
CA PRO A 40 9.35 -10.94 5.95
C PRO A 40 7.98 -11.43 5.46
N GLN A 41 7.91 -12.03 4.27
CA GLN A 41 6.67 -12.57 3.68
C GLN A 41 5.98 -13.62 4.60
N ASP A 42 6.73 -14.31 5.45
CA ASP A 42 6.19 -15.28 6.40
C ASP A 42 5.37 -14.65 7.54
N TYR A 43 5.51 -13.35 7.79
CA TYR A 43 4.67 -12.61 8.74
C TYR A 43 3.20 -12.71 8.36
N TYR A 44 2.90 -12.74 7.07
CA TYR A 44 1.54 -12.89 6.56
C TYR A 44 1.51 -13.72 5.27
N SER A 45 1.68 -15.02 5.44
CA SER A 45 1.78 -15.99 4.34
C SER A 45 0.59 -16.03 3.35
N PRO A 46 -0.68 -15.74 3.72
CA PRO A 46 -1.79 -15.84 2.77
C PRO A 46 -1.82 -14.77 1.67
N LEU A 47 -1.12 -13.64 1.88
CA LEU A 47 -1.14 -12.49 0.98
C LEU A 47 0.29 -12.17 0.51
N PRO A 48 0.68 -12.55 -0.72
CA PRO A 48 1.94 -12.12 -1.28
C PRO A 48 1.98 -10.61 -1.45
N ASP A 49 3.17 -10.02 -1.36
CA ASP A 49 3.37 -8.57 -1.58
C ASP A 49 2.56 -7.68 -0.63
N PHE A 50 2.19 -8.22 0.54
CA PHE A 50 1.36 -7.51 1.49
C PHE A 50 2.00 -6.19 1.95
N ILE A 51 1.13 -5.29 2.42
CA ILE A 51 1.55 -4.09 3.12
C ILE A 51 0.83 -4.04 4.46
N ILE A 52 1.59 -3.79 5.53
CA ILE A 52 1.07 -3.58 6.87
C ILE A 52 1.10 -2.09 7.15
N ARG A 53 0.02 -1.58 7.73
CA ARG A 53 -0.03 -0.22 8.23
C ARG A 53 -0.62 -0.16 9.62
N ALA A 54 -0.12 0.80 10.40
CA ALA A 54 -0.81 1.35 11.56
C ALA A 54 -0.77 2.87 11.40
N THR A 55 -1.93 3.51 11.34
CA THR A 55 -2.06 4.95 11.08
C THR A 55 -3.04 5.59 12.03
N ASN A 56 -2.67 6.76 12.54
CA ASN A 56 -3.53 7.62 13.36
C ASN A 56 -3.76 8.96 12.64
N ASN A 57 -5.00 9.22 12.23
CA ASN A 57 -5.31 10.41 11.42
C ASN A 57 -5.12 11.74 12.16
N SER A 58 -5.29 11.77 13.49
CA SER A 58 -5.26 13.03 14.25
C SER A 58 -3.85 13.58 14.42
N THR A 59 -2.85 12.71 14.50
CA THR A 59 -1.44 13.09 14.68
C THR A 59 -0.59 12.90 13.43
N LYS A 60 -1.15 12.32 12.36
CA LYS A 60 -0.39 11.82 11.20
C LYS A 60 0.73 10.85 11.58
N ASN A 61 0.64 10.22 12.76
CA ASN A 61 1.60 9.20 13.15
C ASN A 61 1.29 7.92 12.38
N TYR A 62 2.34 7.30 11.83
CA TYR A 62 2.20 6.11 11.00
C TYR A 62 3.38 5.15 11.15
N VAL A 63 3.09 3.87 10.90
CA VAL A 63 4.07 2.83 10.63
C VAL A 63 3.59 2.10 9.38
N ILE A 64 4.48 1.95 8.40
CA ILE A 64 4.26 1.18 7.18
C ILE A 64 5.32 0.09 7.12
N GLY A 65 4.91 -1.14 6.79
CA GLY A 65 5.78 -2.29 6.56
C GLY A 65 5.45 -2.92 5.22
N VAL A 66 6.44 -3.06 4.33
CA VAL A 66 6.27 -3.67 3.00
C VAL A 66 6.90 -5.06 3.00
N SER A 67 6.20 -6.05 2.45
CA SER A 67 6.71 -7.41 2.32
C SER A 67 8.04 -7.45 1.56
N ASP A 68 8.97 -8.29 2.00
CA ASP A 68 10.24 -8.55 1.31
C ASP A 68 10.06 -9.30 -0.02
N SER A 69 8.88 -9.90 -0.27
CA SER A 69 8.51 -10.47 -1.57
C SER A 69 8.34 -9.42 -2.68
N VAL A 70 8.09 -8.17 -2.30
CA VAL A 70 8.06 -7.04 -3.23
C VAL A 70 9.50 -6.75 -3.68
N PRO A 71 9.80 -6.64 -4.98
CA PRO A 71 11.13 -6.29 -5.47
C PRO A 71 11.62 -4.98 -4.88
N GLN A 72 12.91 -4.91 -4.55
CA GLN A 72 13.50 -3.78 -3.83
C GLN A 72 13.20 -2.42 -4.49
N GLU A 73 13.24 -2.35 -5.82
CA GLU A 73 12.97 -1.14 -6.60
C GLU A 73 11.51 -0.69 -6.54
N LEU A 74 10.57 -1.60 -6.25
CA LEU A 74 9.14 -1.33 -6.18
C LEU A 74 8.66 -0.98 -4.76
N ARG A 75 9.36 -1.45 -3.72
CA ARG A 75 8.99 -1.24 -2.31
C ARG A 75 8.69 0.22 -1.94
N PRO A 76 9.48 1.23 -2.40
CA PRO A 76 9.21 2.63 -2.06
C PRO A 76 7.87 3.11 -2.59
N PHE A 77 7.46 2.64 -3.78
CA PHE A 77 6.19 3.01 -4.40
C PHE A 77 5.00 2.32 -3.72
N PHE A 78 5.17 1.07 -3.26
CA PHE A 78 4.18 0.38 -2.42
C PHE A 78 3.95 1.14 -1.11
N ALA A 79 5.03 1.51 -0.43
CA ALA A 79 4.94 2.29 0.80
C ALA A 79 4.34 3.69 0.56
N LEU A 80 4.66 4.33 -0.57
CA LEU A 80 4.13 5.64 -0.90
C LEU A 80 2.62 5.59 -1.17
N ALA A 81 2.12 4.54 -1.82
CA ALA A 81 0.68 4.39 -2.08
C ALA A 81 -0.10 4.40 -0.77
N GLU A 82 0.34 3.60 0.20
CA GLU A 82 -0.26 3.56 1.53
C GLU A 82 -0.11 4.87 2.30
N TYR A 83 1.04 5.52 2.18
CA TYR A 83 1.23 6.83 2.82
C TYR A 83 0.22 7.85 2.27
N VAL A 84 0.08 7.94 0.94
CA VAL A 84 -0.87 8.86 0.31
C VAL A 84 -2.31 8.50 0.71
N GLU A 85 -2.68 7.22 0.63
CA GLU A 85 -4.02 6.76 0.95
C GLU A 85 -4.41 7.07 2.41
N PHE A 86 -3.52 6.76 3.37
CA PHE A 86 -3.89 6.76 4.78
C PHE A 86 -3.45 8.00 5.55
N VAL A 87 -2.36 8.63 5.15
CA VAL A 87 -1.80 9.78 5.87
C VAL A 87 -2.24 11.09 5.23
N GLU A 88 -2.28 11.17 3.89
CA GLU A 88 -2.68 12.40 3.19
C GLU A 88 -4.20 12.49 2.98
N MET A 89 -4.82 11.43 2.43
CA MET A 89 -6.24 11.43 2.06
C MET A 89 -7.18 11.08 3.23
N ARG A 90 -6.66 10.43 4.27
CA ARG A 90 -7.38 10.01 5.49
C ARG A 90 -8.43 8.90 5.25
N LEU A 91 -8.71 8.15 6.31
CA LEU A 91 -9.50 6.89 6.25
C LEU A 91 -10.93 6.99 5.71
N ARG A 92 -11.58 8.16 5.75
CA ARG A 92 -13.02 8.32 5.42
C ARG A 92 -13.28 8.93 4.04
N GLN A 93 -12.23 9.22 3.28
CA GLN A 93 -12.40 9.76 1.94
C GLN A 93 -12.67 8.63 0.94
N ARG A 94 -13.80 8.69 0.24
CA ARG A 94 -14.11 7.79 -0.87
C ARG A 94 -13.16 8.04 -2.04
N GLY A 95 -12.75 6.98 -2.72
CA GLY A 95 -11.85 7.02 -3.88
C GLY A 95 -10.37 7.18 -3.55
N ARG A 96 -9.99 7.15 -2.26
CA ARG A 96 -8.60 7.31 -1.81
C ARG A 96 -7.64 6.25 -2.38
N VAL A 97 -8.11 5.01 -2.58
CA VAL A 97 -7.28 3.92 -3.12
C VAL A 97 -6.84 4.27 -4.54
N MET A 98 -7.82 4.60 -5.39
CA MET A 98 -7.55 5.00 -6.77
C MET A 98 -6.71 6.28 -6.84
N ALA A 99 -7.03 7.28 -6.01
CA ALA A 99 -6.30 8.54 -6.00
C ALA A 99 -4.83 8.35 -5.53
N ALA A 100 -4.57 7.43 -4.59
CA ALA A 100 -3.22 7.07 -4.21
C ALA A 100 -2.45 6.42 -5.38
N GLU A 101 -3.09 5.49 -6.11
CA GLU A 101 -2.48 4.89 -7.30
C GLU A 101 -2.23 5.91 -8.42
N GLU A 102 -3.12 6.89 -8.61
CA GLU A 102 -2.90 8.00 -9.54
C GLU A 102 -1.66 8.83 -9.17
N GLU A 103 -1.43 9.08 -7.88
CA GLU A 103 -0.21 9.73 -7.39
C GLU A 103 1.03 8.90 -7.69
N ILE A 104 0.97 7.57 -7.53
CA ILE A 104 2.09 6.70 -7.88
C ILE A 104 2.41 6.76 -9.37
N MET A 105 1.39 6.77 -10.23
CA MET A 105 1.60 6.85 -11.69
C MET A 105 2.36 8.10 -12.14
N LYS A 106 2.30 9.20 -11.37
CA LYS A 106 3.02 10.45 -11.64
C LYS A 106 4.50 10.37 -11.27
N VAL A 107 4.88 9.54 -10.30
CA VAL A 107 6.22 9.53 -9.71
C VAL A 107 7.02 8.27 -10.03
N ILE A 108 6.36 7.17 -10.36
CA ILE A 108 7.03 5.92 -10.68
C ILE A 108 7.75 6.02 -12.05
N PRO A 109 9.04 5.63 -12.13
CA PRO A 109 9.73 5.56 -13.41
C PRO A 109 9.00 4.66 -14.40
N THR A 110 8.95 5.07 -15.67
CA THR A 110 8.22 4.34 -16.73
C THR A 110 8.63 2.87 -16.81
N TYR A 111 9.93 2.58 -16.71
CA TYR A 111 10.45 1.21 -16.78
C TYR A 111 10.01 0.30 -15.62
N LEU A 112 9.54 0.86 -14.50
CA LEU A 112 9.01 0.11 -13.35
C LEU A 112 7.48 0.01 -13.36
N ARG A 113 6.80 0.81 -14.19
CA ARG A 113 5.36 1.03 -14.11
C ARG A 113 4.56 -0.26 -14.32
N SER A 114 4.85 -1.02 -15.38
CA SER A 114 4.13 -2.27 -15.66
C SER A 114 4.31 -3.29 -14.55
N ALA A 115 5.55 -3.48 -14.06
CA ALA A 115 5.84 -4.40 -12.97
C ALA A 115 5.14 -4.03 -11.65
N TYR A 116 5.08 -2.73 -11.35
CA TYR A 116 4.31 -2.21 -10.21
C TYR A 116 2.82 -2.49 -10.37
N ILE A 117 2.24 -2.09 -11.51
CA ILE A 117 0.80 -2.22 -11.74
C ILE A 117 0.36 -3.68 -11.64
N GLU A 118 1.06 -4.60 -12.28
CA GLU A 118 0.74 -6.02 -12.23
C GLU A 118 0.71 -6.57 -10.80
N ARG A 119 1.68 -6.18 -9.96
CA ARG A 119 1.74 -6.62 -8.57
C ARG A 119 0.63 -6.02 -7.72
N LYS A 120 0.30 -4.74 -7.93
CA LYS A 120 -0.80 -4.09 -7.22
C LYS A 120 -2.16 -4.67 -7.59
N ILE A 121 -2.38 -4.98 -8.86
CA ILE A 121 -3.57 -5.72 -9.30
C ILE A 121 -3.66 -7.06 -8.56
N ARG A 122 -2.58 -7.86 -8.56
CA ARG A 122 -2.55 -9.15 -7.86
C ARG A 122 -2.81 -9.03 -6.36
N LEU A 123 -2.22 -8.02 -5.71
CA LEU A 123 -2.44 -7.71 -4.29
C LEU A 123 -3.92 -7.44 -4.03
N TYR A 124 -4.54 -6.50 -4.76
CA TYR A 124 -5.95 -6.14 -4.58
C TYR A 124 -6.91 -7.27 -4.91
N GLU A 125 -6.65 -8.04 -5.97
CA GLU A 125 -7.43 -9.24 -6.29
C GLU A 125 -7.38 -10.25 -5.15
N LYS A 126 -6.20 -10.43 -4.53
CA LYS A 126 -6.04 -11.35 -3.42
C LYS A 126 -6.70 -10.84 -2.14
N GLU A 127 -6.61 -9.55 -1.84
CA GLU A 127 -7.33 -8.93 -0.71
C GLU A 127 -8.85 -9.09 -0.87
N LEU A 128 -9.39 -8.88 -2.08
CA LEU A 128 -10.80 -9.12 -2.38
C LEU A 128 -11.18 -10.61 -2.24
N GLU A 129 -10.32 -11.53 -2.69
CA GLU A 129 -10.54 -12.97 -2.52
C GLU A 129 -10.61 -13.35 -1.04
N LEU A 130 -9.67 -12.83 -0.24
CA LEU A 130 -9.57 -13.12 1.18
C LEU A 130 -10.69 -12.47 2.00
N ASP A 131 -11.09 -11.23 1.70
CA ASP A 131 -12.25 -10.58 2.34
C ASP A 131 -13.56 -11.31 2.05
N ARG A 132 -13.74 -11.88 0.85
CA ARG A 132 -14.91 -12.72 0.55
C ARG A 132 -14.92 -14.02 1.34
N LYS A 133 -13.74 -14.56 1.69
CA LYS A 133 -13.60 -15.80 2.46
C LYS A 133 -13.81 -15.56 3.96
N ASP A 134 -13.33 -14.43 4.47
CA ASP A 134 -13.35 -14.11 5.89
C ASP A 134 -13.56 -12.59 6.14
N PRO A 135 -14.78 -12.08 5.90
CA PRO A 135 -15.05 -10.64 5.91
C PRO A 135 -14.82 -9.99 7.29
N ASP A 136 -14.91 -10.76 8.37
CA ASP A 136 -14.71 -10.29 9.73
C ASP A 136 -13.22 -10.03 10.04
N VAL A 137 -12.31 -10.61 9.25
CA VAL A 137 -10.86 -10.40 9.39
C VAL A 137 -10.36 -9.23 8.53
N TYR A 138 -10.80 -9.14 7.27
CA TYR A 138 -10.26 -8.15 6.32
C TYR A 138 -11.01 -6.82 6.33
N LEU A 139 -12.27 -6.81 6.80
CA LEU A 139 -13.02 -5.59 7.16
C LEU A 139 -13.04 -4.52 6.05
N LEU A 140 -13.07 -4.94 4.77
CA LEU A 140 -13.19 -4.00 3.65
C LEU A 140 -14.58 -3.37 3.62
N GLY A 141 -15.61 -4.17 3.92
CA GLY A 141 -17.01 -3.79 3.73
C GLY A 141 -17.37 -3.66 2.25
N GLU A 142 -18.62 -3.28 1.96
CA GLU A 142 -19.10 -3.13 0.58
C GLU A 142 -18.35 -2.01 -0.17
N GLU A 143 -18.24 -0.83 0.45
CA GLU A 143 -17.54 0.31 -0.15
C GLU A 143 -16.06 0.02 -0.45
N GLY A 144 -15.36 -0.67 0.45
CA GLY A 144 -13.95 -1.05 0.23
C GLY A 144 -13.80 -2.04 -0.92
N ARG A 145 -14.73 -2.99 -1.05
CA ARG A 145 -14.75 -3.94 -2.17
C ARG A 145 -14.98 -3.26 -3.52
N GLU A 146 -15.88 -2.28 -3.56
CA GLU A 146 -16.11 -1.45 -4.75
C GLU A 146 -14.85 -0.66 -5.12
N GLU A 147 -14.24 0.04 -4.16
CA GLU A 147 -13.04 0.85 -4.40
C GLU A 147 -11.88 0.02 -4.95
N PHE A 148 -11.66 -1.17 -4.39
CA PHE A 148 -10.61 -2.07 -4.87
C PHE A 148 -10.90 -2.56 -6.28
N SER A 149 -12.16 -2.91 -6.57
CA SER A 149 -12.58 -3.36 -7.91
C SER A 149 -12.42 -2.25 -8.95
N ASP A 150 -12.80 -1.03 -8.61
CA ASP A 150 -12.65 0.15 -9.48
C ASP A 150 -11.17 0.49 -9.70
N THR A 151 -10.35 0.39 -8.65
CA THR A 151 -8.91 0.63 -8.74
C THR A 151 -8.23 -0.42 -9.62
N ILE A 152 -8.59 -1.69 -9.50
CA ILE A 152 -8.11 -2.76 -10.40
C ILE A 152 -8.44 -2.42 -11.87
N ASN A 153 -9.67 -1.98 -12.15
CA ASN A 153 -10.07 -1.60 -13.51
C ASN A 153 -9.34 -0.36 -14.03
N PHE A 154 -9.04 0.60 -13.15
CA PHE A 154 -8.18 1.74 -13.48
C PHE A 154 -6.76 1.28 -13.85
N LEU A 155 -6.16 0.45 -13.00
CA LEU A 155 -4.81 -0.07 -13.18
C LEU A 155 -4.68 -0.90 -14.46
N ARG A 156 -5.65 -1.77 -14.76
CA ARG A 156 -5.68 -2.55 -16.01
C ARG A 156 -5.73 -1.66 -17.26
N ARG A 157 -6.43 -0.53 -17.22
CA ARG A 157 -6.44 0.44 -18.33
C ARG A 157 -5.09 1.12 -18.53
N ARG A 158 -4.27 1.22 -17.47
CA ARG A 158 -2.90 1.77 -17.53
C ARG A 158 -1.85 0.75 -17.99
N LEU A 159 -2.17 -0.54 -18.00
CA LEU A 159 -1.37 -1.60 -18.64
C LEU A 159 -1.58 -1.69 -20.16
N GLY A 160 -2.53 -0.93 -20.72
CA GLY A 160 -2.75 -0.87 -22.18
C GLY A 160 -1.49 -0.47 -22.94
N PRO A 161 -1.41 -0.77 -24.25
CA PRO A 161 -0.19 -0.61 -25.02
C PRO A 161 0.33 0.82 -24.85
N GLU A 162 1.57 0.94 -24.38
CA GLU A 162 2.32 2.18 -24.48
C GLU A 162 2.30 2.55 -25.96
N ILE A 163 1.49 3.54 -26.34
CA ILE A 163 1.63 4.16 -27.65
C ILE A 163 2.97 4.90 -27.55
N CYS A 164 4.03 4.21 -27.95
CA CYS A 164 5.30 4.83 -28.30
C CYS A 164 5.00 5.84 -29.40
N TRP A 165 4.90 7.11 -29.02
CA TRP A 165 5.08 8.17 -29.99
C TRP A 165 6.59 8.29 -30.21
N GLU A 166 7.00 7.98 -31.43
CA GLU A 166 8.36 8.12 -31.97
C GLU A 166 8.92 9.54 -31.77
#